data_AF-A0A2V6EC15-F1
#
_entry.id   AF-A0A2V6EC15-F1
#
_cell.length_a   1.000
_cell.length_b   1.000
_cell.length_c   1.000
_cell.angle_alpha   90.00
_cell.angle_beta   90.00
_cell.angle_gamma   90.00
#
_symmetry.space_group_name_H-M   'P 1'
#
loop_
_entity.id
_entity.type
_entity.pdbx_description
1 polymer ?
#
loop_
_entity_poly.entity_id
_entity_poly.type
_entity_poly.pdbx_seq_one_letter_code
_entity_poly.pdbx_strand_id
1 'polypeptide(L)'
;MQASRNGDGKEFVSHAPGNWSRDGGIAPELWNDWKWQLKNRVTSLAQLEQYIDLSDEERSGVLLSGDKLALAVTPHFFNLIPREKNPDDPIRRQVIPRVEETWSSSYDMADPCGEDSHMPVPGLVHRYPDRVLFLVTDRCAAYCRYCTRSRVVSGVGEQELHTNFE
;
A
#
# COMPACT_ATOMS: atom_id res chain seq x y z
N MET A 1 -15.90 17.84 -20.70
CA MET A 1 -15.41 17.73 -22.09
C MET A 1 -14.90 16.31 -22.28
N GLN A 2 -15.67 15.45 -22.95
CA GLN A 2 -15.27 14.06 -23.21
C GLN A 2 -14.25 14.04 -24.35
N ALA A 3 -13.04 13.58 -24.07
CA ALA A 3 -12.09 13.24 -25.12
C ALA A 3 -12.40 11.81 -25.59
N SER A 4 -13.13 11.70 -26.70
CA SER A 4 -13.08 10.51 -27.54
C SER A 4 -11.66 10.41 -28.10
N ARG A 5 -10.94 9.32 -27.86
CA ARG A 5 -9.65 9.05 -28.49
C ARG A 5 -9.54 7.57 -28.87
N ASN A 6 -9.82 7.31 -30.14
CA ASN A 6 -9.17 6.22 -30.88
C ASN A 6 -7.69 6.57 -30.95
N GLY A 7 -6.87 5.98 -30.09
CA GLY A 7 -5.41 6.07 -30.15
C GLY A 7 -4.81 4.67 -30.01
N ASP A 8 -3.74 4.40 -30.75
CA ASP A 8 -3.09 3.08 -30.93
C ASP A 8 -2.44 2.48 -29.66
N GLY A 9 -2.90 2.87 -28.47
CA GLY A 9 -2.36 2.44 -27.16
C GLY A 9 -0.99 3.02 -26.81
N LYS A 10 -0.44 3.93 -27.63
CA LYS A 10 0.93 4.49 -27.50
C LYS A 10 1.00 5.91 -26.95
N GLU A 11 -0.13 6.59 -26.75
CA GLU A 11 -0.14 7.92 -26.12
C GLU A 11 -0.06 7.80 -24.59
N PHE A 12 0.85 8.57 -23.98
CA PHE A 12 0.92 8.69 -22.53
C PHE A 12 -0.32 9.40 -22.00
N VAL A 13 -1.03 8.77 -21.07
CA VAL A 13 -2.18 9.36 -20.37
C VAL A 13 -1.80 9.60 -18.92
N SER A 14 -1.76 10.87 -18.51
CA SER A 14 -1.58 11.23 -17.11
C SER A 14 -2.83 10.87 -16.31
N HIS A 15 -2.64 10.12 -15.23
CA HIS A 15 -3.69 9.79 -14.27
C HIS A 15 -3.79 10.84 -13.14
N ALA A 16 -2.95 11.87 -13.16
CA ALA A 16 -2.90 12.92 -12.15
C ALA A 16 -3.73 14.17 -12.55
N PRO A 17 -4.40 14.84 -11.58
CA PRO A 17 -4.61 14.44 -10.19
C PRO A 17 -5.84 13.53 -10.01
N GLY A 18 -6.44 13.06 -11.11
CA GLY A 18 -7.46 12.02 -11.11
C GLY A 18 -8.65 12.35 -10.21
N ASN A 19 -8.87 11.56 -9.17
CA ASN A 19 -9.97 11.74 -8.21
C ASN A 19 -9.84 13.00 -7.33
N TRP A 20 -8.63 13.57 -7.22
CA TRP A 20 -8.33 14.81 -6.48
C TRP A 20 -8.48 16.08 -7.33
N SER A 21 -9.11 15.98 -8.51
CA SER A 21 -9.53 17.14 -9.33
C SER A 21 -10.92 17.67 -8.95
N ARG A 22 -11.65 16.99 -8.06
CA ARG A 22 -13.00 17.39 -7.61
C ARG A 22 -12.93 18.59 -6.64
N ASP A 23 -14.03 19.35 -6.55
CA ASP A 23 -14.24 20.45 -5.57
C ASP A 23 -13.13 21.52 -5.49
N GLY A 24 -12.73 22.05 -6.65
CA GLY A 24 -11.75 23.13 -6.75
C GLY A 24 -10.32 22.66 -7.06
N GLY A 25 -10.07 21.34 -7.01
CA GLY A 25 -8.81 20.71 -7.39
C GLY A 25 -7.66 20.97 -6.41
N ILE A 26 -6.61 20.16 -6.52
CA ILE A 26 -5.38 20.32 -5.73
C ILE A 26 -4.36 21.11 -6.55
N ALA A 27 -3.75 22.11 -5.92
CA ALA A 27 -2.68 22.90 -6.51
C ALA A 27 -1.51 22.00 -6.97
N PRO A 28 -0.94 22.18 -8.17
CA PRO A 28 0.13 21.33 -8.69
C PRO A 28 1.33 21.19 -7.75
N GLU A 29 1.65 22.24 -6.99
CA GLU A 29 2.75 22.28 -6.04
C GLU A 29 2.51 21.32 -4.88
N LEU A 30 1.26 21.23 -4.39
CA LEU A 30 0.87 20.27 -3.36
C LEU A 30 0.84 18.85 -3.91
N TRP A 31 0.33 18.67 -5.13
CA TRP A 31 0.29 17.35 -5.75
C TRP A 31 1.70 16.77 -5.93
N ASN A 32 2.67 17.60 -6.31
CA ASN A 32 4.07 17.22 -6.51
C ASN A 32 4.88 17.14 -5.19
N ASP A 33 4.30 17.55 -4.05
CA ASP A 33 4.93 17.39 -2.74
C ASP A 33 4.69 15.98 -2.18
N TRP A 34 5.77 15.20 -2.06
CA TRP A 34 5.71 13.85 -1.49
C TRP A 34 5.22 13.83 -0.04
N LYS A 35 5.46 14.90 0.73
CA LYS A 35 4.97 15.01 2.12
C LYS A 35 3.46 15.14 2.14
N TRP A 36 2.91 15.92 1.20
CA TRP A 36 1.47 16.01 1.01
C TRP A 36 0.88 14.66 0.60
N GLN A 37 1.53 13.92 -0.32
CA GLN A 37 1.10 12.57 -0.72
C GLN A 37 1.06 11.60 0.47
N LEU A 38 2.06 11.61 1.34
CA LEU A 38 2.10 10.76 2.54
C LEU A 38 1.06 11.16 3.60
N LYS A 39 0.80 12.46 3.76
CA LYS A 39 -0.18 12.99 4.71
C LYS A 39 -1.62 12.68 4.28
N ASN A 40 -1.88 12.62 2.98
CA ASN A 40 -3.21 12.43 2.40
C ASN A 40 -3.45 10.99 1.90
N ARG A 41 -2.76 10.01 2.47
CA ARG A 41 -3.00 8.59 2.14
C ARG A 41 -4.44 8.20 2.44
N VAL A 42 -5.02 7.40 1.55
CA VAL A 42 -6.30 6.71 1.76
C VAL A 42 -6.06 5.58 2.74
N THR A 43 -6.67 5.65 3.93
CA THR A 43 -6.38 4.78 5.08
C THR A 43 -7.61 4.14 5.70
N SER A 44 -8.81 4.48 5.23
CA SER A 44 -10.06 3.98 5.80
C SER A 44 -11.04 3.51 4.73
N LEU A 45 -11.97 2.64 5.12
CA LEU A 45 -13.05 2.17 4.27
C LEU A 45 -13.88 3.34 3.71
N ALA A 46 -14.24 4.29 4.57
CA ALA A 46 -15.03 5.46 4.17
C ALA A 46 -14.32 6.31 3.10
N GLN A 47 -13.00 6.45 3.17
CA GLN A 47 -12.24 7.13 2.12
C GLN A 47 -12.17 6.32 0.83
N LEU A 48 -12.05 4.99 0.90
CA LEU A 48 -12.08 4.15 -0.31
C LEU A 48 -13.41 4.29 -1.06
N GLU A 49 -14.52 4.21 -0.34
CA GLU A 49 -15.88 4.29 -0.89
C GLU A 49 -16.19 5.66 -1.55
N GLN A 50 -15.43 6.71 -1.23
CA GLN A 50 -15.55 8.00 -1.90
C GLN A 50 -14.98 8.00 -3.32
N TYR A 51 -14.04 7.10 -3.62
CA TYR A 51 -13.24 7.15 -4.84
C TYR A 51 -13.45 5.95 -5.78
N ILE A 52 -13.79 4.78 -5.24
CA ILE A 52 -14.00 3.54 -6.00
C ILE A 52 -15.18 2.75 -5.46
N ASP A 53 -15.86 2.03 -6.35
CA ASP A 53 -16.83 1.01 -5.94
C ASP A 53 -16.09 -0.24 -5.47
N LEU A 54 -16.37 -0.68 -4.25
CA LEU A 54 -15.77 -1.88 -3.66
C LEU A 54 -16.60 -3.13 -3.99
N SER A 55 -15.95 -4.28 -4.07
CA SER A 55 -16.61 -5.59 -3.98
C SER A 55 -16.88 -5.95 -2.52
N ASP A 56 -17.73 -6.97 -2.31
CA ASP A 56 -18.03 -7.44 -0.96
C ASP A 56 -16.78 -8.04 -0.28
N GLU A 57 -15.91 -8.68 -1.05
CA GLU A 57 -14.63 -9.24 -0.58
C GLU A 57 -13.66 -8.14 -0.16
N GLU A 58 -13.63 -7.01 -0.86
CA GLU A 58 -12.77 -5.87 -0.51
C GLU A 58 -13.28 -5.11 0.69
N ARG A 59 -14.60 -4.87 0.74
CA ARG A 59 -15.23 -4.25 1.91
C ARG A 59 -14.98 -5.11 3.15
N SER A 60 -15.20 -6.42 3.04
CA SER A 60 -14.92 -7.38 4.10
C SER A 60 -13.43 -7.43 4.42
N GLY A 61 -12.56 -7.39 3.42
CA GLY A 61 -11.12 -7.33 3.59
C GLY A 61 -10.68 -6.14 4.43
N VAL A 62 -11.16 -4.94 4.15
CA VAL A 62 -10.82 -3.74 4.92
C VAL A 62 -11.35 -3.79 6.35
N LEU A 63 -12.50 -4.42 6.58
CA LEU A 63 -13.11 -4.56 7.91
C LEU A 63 -12.47 -5.67 8.74
N LEU A 64 -12.07 -6.78 8.11
CA LEU A 64 -11.64 -8.02 8.77
C LEU A 64 -10.14 -8.26 8.72
N SER A 65 -9.38 -7.53 7.90
CA SER A 65 -7.92 -7.65 7.85
C SER A 65 -7.27 -7.34 9.20
N GLY A 66 -7.99 -6.61 10.07
CA GLY A 66 -7.62 -6.34 11.46
C GLY A 66 -6.22 -5.74 11.53
N ASP A 67 -5.39 -6.36 12.38
CA ASP A 67 -4.05 -5.87 12.69
C ASP A 67 -2.95 -6.46 11.80
N LYS A 68 -3.29 -7.26 10.78
CA LYS A 68 -2.28 -7.94 9.94
C LYS A 68 -1.43 -6.97 9.12
N LEU A 69 -2.06 -5.96 8.52
CA LEU A 69 -1.38 -4.94 7.72
C LEU A 69 -2.32 -3.76 7.44
N ALA A 70 -1.92 -2.55 7.85
CA ALA A 70 -2.72 -1.35 7.64
C ALA A 70 -3.08 -1.11 6.17
N LEU A 71 -4.24 -0.50 5.95
CA LEU A 71 -4.56 0.16 4.68
C LEU A 71 -3.88 1.52 4.64
N ALA A 72 -3.02 1.75 3.65
CA ALA A 72 -2.56 3.08 3.31
C ALA A 72 -2.13 3.13 1.84
N VAL A 73 -2.66 4.07 1.07
CA VAL A 73 -2.29 4.27 -0.35
C VAL A 73 -2.19 5.76 -0.62
N THR A 74 -1.07 6.25 -1.15
CA THR A 74 -0.94 7.67 -1.55
C THR A 74 -1.95 8.04 -2.64
N PRO A 75 -2.42 9.29 -2.70
CA PRO A 75 -3.28 9.77 -3.79
C PRO A 75 -2.73 9.47 -5.19
N HIS A 76 -1.43 9.66 -5.40
CA HIS A 76 -0.79 9.38 -6.68
C HIS A 76 -0.93 7.91 -7.10
N PHE A 77 -0.55 6.98 -6.22
CA PHE A 77 -0.64 5.55 -6.53
C PHE A 77 -2.09 5.10 -6.68
N PHE A 78 -3.00 5.63 -5.86
CA PHE A 78 -4.43 5.33 -5.92
C PHE A 78 -5.04 5.71 -7.28
N ASN A 79 -4.61 6.82 -7.89
CA ASN A 79 -5.10 7.25 -9.20
C ASN A 79 -4.72 6.31 -10.35
N LEU A 80 -3.77 5.40 -10.15
CA LEU A 80 -3.45 4.38 -11.15
C LEU A 80 -4.50 3.25 -11.19
N ILE A 81 -5.34 3.13 -10.16
CA ILE A 81 -6.46 2.19 -10.14
C ILE A 81 -7.52 2.69 -11.13
N PRO A 82 -7.94 1.87 -12.11
CA PRO A 82 -9.01 2.23 -13.03
C PRO A 82 -10.31 2.57 -12.29
N ARG A 83 -11.09 3.48 -12.86
CA ARG A 83 -12.40 3.87 -12.31
C ARG A 83 -13.45 2.79 -12.47
N GLU A 84 -13.30 1.95 -13.50
CA GLU A 84 -14.20 0.84 -13.74
C GLU A 84 -14.07 -0.20 -12.63
N LYS A 85 -15.20 -0.73 -12.17
CA LYS A 85 -15.22 -1.78 -11.14
C LYS A 85 -14.66 -3.07 -11.73
N ASN A 86 -13.35 -3.25 -11.59
CA ASN A 86 -12.63 -4.46 -11.94
C ASN A 86 -11.82 -4.96 -10.73
N PRO A 87 -12.34 -5.94 -9.97
CA PRO A 87 -11.62 -6.55 -8.84
C PRO A 87 -10.29 -7.21 -9.23
N ASP A 88 -10.15 -7.60 -10.50
CA ASP A 88 -8.94 -8.25 -11.02
C ASP A 88 -7.87 -7.27 -11.52
N ASP A 89 -8.10 -5.96 -11.39
CA ASP A 89 -7.10 -4.96 -11.76
C ASP A 89 -5.78 -5.20 -10.98
N PRO A 90 -4.63 -5.29 -11.68
CA PRO A 90 -3.37 -5.64 -11.05
C PRO A 90 -2.87 -4.59 -10.06
N ILE A 91 -3.23 -3.31 -10.21
CA ILE A 91 -2.81 -2.28 -9.26
C ILE A 91 -3.69 -2.34 -8.02
N ARG A 92 -5.01 -2.47 -8.21
CA ARG A 92 -6.00 -2.65 -7.16
C ARG A 92 -5.64 -3.81 -6.23
N ARG A 93 -5.33 -4.99 -6.80
CA ARG A 93 -4.94 -6.18 -6.05
C ARG A 93 -3.66 -6.01 -5.21
N GLN A 94 -2.82 -5.05 -5.55
CA GLN A 94 -1.59 -4.78 -4.80
C GLN A 94 -1.83 -3.94 -3.56
N VAL A 95 -2.92 -3.16 -3.47
CA VAL A 95 -3.07 -2.13 -2.43
C VAL A 95 -4.41 -2.13 -1.71
N ILE A 96 -5.47 -2.70 -2.30
CA ILE A 96 -6.79 -2.80 -1.67
C ILE A 96 -6.91 -4.14 -0.92
N PRO A 97 -7.17 -4.13 0.40
CA PRO A 97 -7.33 -5.35 1.18
C PRO A 97 -8.48 -6.21 0.69
N ARG A 98 -8.32 -7.54 0.74
CA ARG A 98 -9.41 -8.48 0.46
C ARG A 98 -9.54 -9.52 1.57
N VAL A 99 -10.74 -10.10 1.69
CA VAL A 99 -11.06 -11.04 2.77
C VAL A 99 -10.17 -12.28 2.77
N GLU A 100 -9.62 -12.68 1.62
CA GLU A 100 -8.72 -13.84 1.51
C GLU A 100 -7.43 -13.66 2.32
N GLU A 101 -7.04 -12.43 2.66
CA GLU A 101 -5.88 -12.17 3.53
C GLU A 101 -6.13 -12.63 4.98
N THR A 102 -7.38 -12.87 5.35
CA THR A 102 -7.74 -13.45 6.65
C THR A 102 -7.49 -14.96 6.67
N TRP A 103 -7.44 -15.60 5.50
CA TRP A 103 -7.22 -17.04 5.40
C TRP A 103 -5.78 -17.38 5.78
N SER A 104 -5.63 -18.47 6.51
CA SER A 104 -4.33 -19.00 6.91
C SER A 104 -4.13 -20.38 6.34
N SER A 105 -2.96 -20.62 5.76
CA SER A 105 -2.49 -21.93 5.31
C SER A 105 -1.61 -22.57 6.38
N SER A 106 -1.58 -23.91 6.43
CA SER A 106 -0.62 -24.65 7.27
C SER A 106 0.84 -24.42 6.88
N TYR A 107 1.07 -23.86 5.69
CA TYR A 107 2.39 -23.52 5.16
C TYR A 107 2.78 -22.05 5.37
N ASP A 108 1.89 -21.23 5.93
CA ASP A 108 2.20 -19.84 6.19
C ASP A 108 3.21 -19.72 7.33
N MET A 109 4.11 -18.74 7.20
CA MET A 109 5.13 -18.42 8.18
C MET A 109 5.07 -16.92 8.47
N ALA A 110 5.20 -16.53 9.75
CA ALA A 110 5.29 -15.12 10.11
C ALA A 110 6.54 -14.46 9.50
N ASP A 111 7.66 -15.18 9.48
CA ASP A 111 8.93 -14.76 8.88
C ASP A 111 9.39 -15.80 7.84
N PRO A 112 8.83 -15.76 6.61
CA PRO A 112 9.19 -16.71 5.55
C PRO A 112 10.62 -16.47 5.03
N CYS A 113 11.18 -15.28 5.27
CA CYS A 113 12.52 -14.92 4.85
C CYS A 113 13.59 -15.29 5.88
N GLY A 114 13.22 -15.63 7.12
CA GLY A 114 14.14 -15.95 8.22
C GLY A 114 14.98 -14.76 8.64
N GLU A 115 14.43 -13.56 8.59
CA GLU A 115 15.11 -12.32 8.96
C GLU A 115 15.46 -12.30 10.46
N ASP A 116 14.54 -12.75 11.32
CA ASP A 116 14.68 -12.62 12.78
C ASP A 116 15.80 -13.53 13.31
N SER A 117 15.96 -14.73 12.74
CA SER A 117 17.04 -15.66 13.14
C SER A 117 18.44 -15.24 12.67
N HIS A 118 18.51 -14.32 11.70
CA HIS A 118 19.75 -13.76 11.18
C HIS A 118 19.98 -12.32 11.66
N MET A 119 19.33 -11.89 12.74
CA MET A 119 19.38 -10.53 13.27
C MET A 119 20.33 -10.45 14.49
N PRO A 120 21.64 -10.19 14.32
CA PRO A 120 22.57 -10.07 15.44
C PRO A 120 22.22 -8.93 16.42
N VAL A 121 21.59 -7.87 15.91
CA VAL A 121 21.04 -6.76 16.71
C VAL A 121 19.74 -6.28 16.08
N PRO A 122 18.77 -5.75 16.85
CA PRO A 122 17.49 -5.27 16.34
C PRO A 122 17.64 -4.36 15.11
N GLY A 123 16.88 -4.67 14.05
CA GLY A 123 16.87 -3.89 12.81
C GLY A 123 18.01 -4.19 11.83
N LEU A 124 19.02 -5.00 12.18
CA LEU A 124 20.11 -5.37 11.27
C LEU A 124 20.12 -6.87 11.02
N VAL A 125 19.86 -7.28 9.78
CA VAL A 125 19.85 -8.69 9.34
C VAL A 125 21.15 -9.00 8.59
N HIS A 126 21.93 -9.95 9.08
CA HIS A 126 23.22 -10.38 8.51
C HIS A 126 23.17 -11.86 8.12
N ARG A 127 22.46 -12.16 7.04
CA ARG A 127 22.31 -13.53 6.52
C ARG A 127 23.49 -14.01 5.69
N TYR A 128 24.13 -13.09 4.96
CA TYR A 128 25.17 -13.40 3.99
C TYR A 128 26.52 -12.87 4.46
N PRO A 129 27.65 -13.52 4.11
CA PRO A 129 28.95 -13.15 4.66
C PRO A 129 29.37 -11.69 4.45
N ASP A 130 28.97 -11.08 3.33
CA ASP A 130 29.54 -9.83 2.80
C ASP A 130 28.54 -8.66 2.73
N ARG A 131 27.31 -8.82 3.23
CA ARG A 131 26.28 -7.78 3.16
C ARG A 131 25.24 -7.91 4.26
N VAL A 132 24.67 -6.77 4.62
CA VAL A 132 23.61 -6.65 5.63
C VAL A 132 22.38 -5.96 5.05
N LEU A 133 21.22 -6.27 5.60
CA LEU A 133 19.99 -5.48 5.44
C LEU A 133 19.79 -4.67 6.72
N PHE A 134 19.62 -3.36 6.57
CA PHE A 134 19.36 -2.46 7.69
C PHE A 134 17.97 -1.83 7.57
N LEU A 135 17.10 -2.15 8.53
CA LEU A 135 15.74 -1.64 8.65
C LEU A 135 15.76 -0.28 9.34
N VAL A 136 15.59 0.79 8.55
CA VAL A 136 15.61 2.19 9.03
C VAL A 136 14.22 2.79 9.21
N THR A 137 13.19 2.15 8.65
CA THR A 137 11.79 2.59 8.71
C THR A 137 10.85 1.40 8.55
N ASP A 138 9.73 1.44 9.26
CA ASP A 138 8.57 0.55 9.15
C ASP A 138 7.41 1.19 8.35
N ARG A 139 7.61 2.43 7.90
CA ARG A 139 6.60 3.24 7.18
C ARG A 139 6.81 3.18 5.67
N CYS A 140 5.76 2.78 4.95
CA CYS A 140 5.71 2.76 3.50
C CYS A 140 4.74 3.81 2.96
N ALA A 141 4.99 4.33 1.75
CA ALA A 141 4.05 5.21 1.06
C ALA A 141 2.72 4.51 0.75
N ALA A 142 2.79 3.23 0.37
CA ALA A 142 1.64 2.35 0.33
C ALA A 142 1.99 0.99 0.94
N TYR A 143 1.03 0.34 1.57
CA TYR A 143 1.21 -1.00 2.11
C TYR A 143 0.74 -2.05 1.10
N CYS A 144 1.72 -2.69 0.47
CA CYS A 144 1.47 -3.74 -0.52
C CYS A 144 0.81 -4.95 0.15
N ARG A 145 -0.28 -5.48 -0.42
CA ARG A 145 -1.01 -6.66 0.12
C ARG A 145 -0.24 -7.98 0.00
N TYR A 146 0.95 -7.94 -0.61
CA TYR A 146 1.89 -9.05 -0.73
C TYR A 146 3.19 -8.80 0.06
N CYS A 147 3.15 -7.94 1.08
CA CYS A 147 4.32 -7.58 1.87
C CYS A 147 4.85 -8.78 2.69
N THR A 148 6.06 -9.26 2.38
CA THR A 148 6.75 -10.31 3.16
C THR A 148 7.15 -9.86 4.57
N ARG A 149 6.98 -8.57 4.87
CA ARG A 149 7.31 -7.92 6.14
C ARG A 149 6.07 -7.37 6.85
N SER A 150 4.87 -7.84 6.53
CA SER A 150 3.62 -7.38 7.16
C SER A 150 3.67 -7.39 8.69
N ARG A 151 4.41 -8.34 9.30
CA ARG A 151 4.65 -8.44 10.75
C ARG A 151 5.37 -7.23 11.38
N VAL A 152 6.26 -6.54 10.65
CA VAL A 152 7.13 -5.47 11.17
C VAL A 152 6.79 -4.08 10.63
N VAL A 153 5.99 -4.00 9.56
CA VAL A 153 5.62 -2.71 8.96
C VAL A 153 4.24 -2.26 9.41
N SER A 154 3.91 -1.00 9.11
CA SER A 154 2.60 -0.39 9.35
C SER A 154 2.25 -0.02 10.78
N GLY A 155 3.01 -0.49 11.78
CA GLY A 155 2.78 -0.15 13.18
C GLY A 155 1.47 -0.67 13.76
N VAL A 156 0.82 -1.63 13.07
CA VAL A 156 -0.39 -2.31 13.53
C VAL A 156 -0.06 -3.72 14.05
N GLY A 157 1.04 -4.32 13.59
CA GLY A 157 1.52 -5.61 14.10
C GLY A 157 2.20 -5.50 15.46
N GLU A 158 2.48 -6.65 16.07
CA GLU A 158 3.09 -6.76 17.41
C GLU A 158 4.57 -6.37 17.46
N GLN A 159 5.28 -6.38 16.32
CA GLN A 159 6.70 -6.01 16.26
C GLN A 159 6.87 -4.53 15.95
N GLU A 160 7.35 -3.78 16.93
CA GLU A 160 7.76 -2.38 16.76
C GLU A 160 9.24 -2.29 16.35
N LEU A 161 9.52 -1.49 15.31
CA LEU A 161 10.88 -1.14 14.95
C LEU A 161 11.41 -0.07 15.92
N HIS A 162 12.12 -0.50 16.96
CA HIS A 162 12.80 0.41 17.89
C HIS A 162 14.17 0.84 17.36
N THR A 163 14.28 2.10 16.98
CA THR A 163 15.51 2.70 16.45
C THR A 163 16.21 3.56 17.50
N ASN A 164 16.82 2.93 18.50
CA ASN A 164 17.73 3.64 19.41
C ASN A 164 19.09 3.78 18.74
N PHE A 165 19.25 4.84 17.95
CA PHE A 165 20.49 5.15 17.23
C PHE A 165 21.39 6.16 17.98
N GLU A 166 21.11 6.40 19.27
CA GLU A 166 21.92 7.24 20.17
C GLU A 166 22.98 6.43 20.92
#